data_AF-A0A1G8IXW6-F1
#
_entry.id   AF-A0A1G8IXW6-F1
#
_cell.length_a   1.000
_cell.length_b   1.000
_cell.length_c   1.000
_cell.angle_alpha   90.00
_cell.angle_beta   90.00
_cell.angle_gamma   90.00
#
_symmetry.space_group_name_H-M   'P 1'
#
loop_
_entity.id
_entity.type
_entity.pdbx_description
1 polymer ?
#
loop_
_entity_poly.entity_id
_entity_poly.type
_entity_poly.pdbx_seq_one_letter_code
_entity_poly.pdbx_strand_id
1 'polypeptide(L)'
;MSIIVLTFFNCDNNDDATSAASTDGFTINSTFHETVNAYVTIDQLDSNADGNPDHYNFMFTDGRITDSFGDVGLGYAYAYSVNTTSKLALIKVSVDDNPSLGSGLISTGNTYIGSSLSTGVPNYSADSLIAHDGVVPYSFGTENGIDYGHLPETSGVWYTVGTIGPTVIINAINIDTNVPANSTIDVDYTFLASDGTSITGHYEGTLGIILD
;
A
#
# COMPACT_ATOMS: atom_id res chain seq x y z
N MET A 1 23.58 -18.75 -6.32
CA MET A 1 23.26 -17.49 -7.01
C MET A 1 22.02 -17.77 -7.84
N SER A 2 20.86 -17.69 -7.21
CA SER A 2 19.57 -17.87 -7.88
C SER A 2 19.01 -16.47 -8.08
N ILE A 3 19.16 -15.94 -9.29
CA ILE A 3 18.36 -14.81 -9.75
C ILE A 3 16.97 -15.40 -9.92
N ILE A 4 16.06 -15.12 -8.97
CA ILE A 4 14.64 -15.36 -9.21
C ILE A 4 14.22 -14.26 -10.18
N VAL A 5 14.15 -14.61 -11.47
CA VAL A 5 13.51 -13.76 -12.48
C VAL A 5 12.02 -13.80 -12.17
N LEU A 6 11.59 -12.83 -11.37
CA LEU A 6 10.19 -12.56 -11.10
C LEU A 6 9.65 -11.76 -12.30
N THR A 7 9.20 -12.46 -13.35
CA THR A 7 8.40 -11.81 -14.40
C THR A 7 7.01 -11.56 -13.84
N PHE A 8 6.78 -10.37 -13.30
CA PHE A 8 5.44 -9.94 -12.89
C PHE A 8 4.83 -9.05 -13.96
N PHE A 9 3.64 -9.44 -14.42
CA PHE A 9 2.86 -8.71 -15.39
C PHE A 9 2.11 -7.58 -14.67
N ASN A 10 2.19 -6.36 -15.19
CA ASN A 10 1.36 -5.23 -14.77
C ASN A 10 -0.09 -5.43 -15.23
N CYS A 11 -0.76 -6.43 -14.68
CA CYS A 11 -2.16 -6.74 -14.95
C CYS A 11 -2.96 -6.49 -13.68
N ASP A 12 -3.41 -5.25 -13.50
CA ASP A 12 -4.51 -4.90 -12.61
C ASP A 12 -5.84 -5.46 -13.18
N ASN A 13 -6.04 -6.76 -12.97
CA ASN A 13 -7.34 -7.42 -13.11
C ASN A 13 -7.91 -7.69 -11.71
N ASN A 14 -7.88 -6.69 -10.84
CA ASN A 14 -8.69 -6.71 -9.62
C ASN A 14 -10.21 -6.58 -9.93
N ASP A 15 -10.70 -7.27 -10.98
CA ASP A 15 -12.06 -7.10 -11.49
C ASP A 15 -13.08 -8.01 -10.78
N ASP A 16 -14.06 -7.34 -10.16
CA ASP A 16 -15.46 -7.75 -10.14
C ASP A 16 -15.88 -9.02 -9.39
N ALA A 17 -15.43 -9.19 -8.14
CA ALA A 17 -16.23 -9.92 -7.14
C ALA A 17 -16.69 -8.96 -6.03
N THR A 18 -17.81 -8.26 -6.28
CA THR A 18 -18.52 -7.51 -5.23
C THR A 18 -19.04 -8.50 -4.18
N SER A 19 -18.32 -8.64 -3.07
CA SER A 19 -18.84 -9.28 -1.86
C SER A 19 -19.79 -8.32 -1.15
N ALA A 20 -20.83 -8.87 -0.53
CA ALA A 20 -21.81 -8.12 0.23
C ALA A 20 -21.15 -7.38 1.40
N ALA A 21 -21.43 -6.08 1.55
CA ALA A 21 -20.86 -5.19 2.57
C ALA A 21 -19.37 -5.46 2.82
N SER A 22 -18.51 -4.91 1.95
CA SER A 22 -17.06 -5.07 2.12
C SER A 22 -16.67 -4.70 3.56
N THR A 23 -16.13 -5.69 4.27
CA THR A 23 -15.49 -5.51 5.56
C THR A 23 -14.06 -5.00 5.41
N ASP A 24 -13.64 -4.76 4.17
CA ASP A 24 -12.30 -4.36 3.79
C ASP A 24 -12.21 -2.85 3.78
N GLY A 25 -11.32 -2.33 4.60
CA GLY A 25 -11.32 -0.92 4.95
C GLY A 25 -10.67 -0.68 6.29
N PHE A 26 -10.79 0.56 6.75
CA PHE A 26 -10.33 0.98 8.06
C PHE A 26 -11.41 1.73 8.83
N THR A 27 -11.32 1.68 10.15
CA THR A 27 -12.25 2.35 11.05
C THR A 27 -11.55 3.48 11.80
N ILE A 28 -12.12 4.68 11.72
CA ILE A 28 -11.67 5.87 12.45
C ILE A 28 -12.83 6.35 13.32
N ASN A 29 -12.66 6.38 14.65
CA ASN A 29 -13.69 6.87 15.57
C ASN A 29 -15.09 6.24 15.32
N SER A 30 -15.13 4.92 15.10
CA SER A 30 -16.33 4.15 14.77
C SER A 30 -16.97 4.43 13.39
N THR A 31 -16.31 5.21 12.54
CA THR A 31 -16.70 5.39 11.13
C THR A 31 -15.86 4.47 10.26
N PHE A 32 -16.51 3.64 9.45
CA PHE A 32 -15.86 2.73 8.52
C PHE A 32 -15.63 3.39 7.16
N HIS A 33 -14.43 3.20 6.62
CA HIS A 33 -13.99 3.68 5.32
C HIS A 33 -13.58 2.48 4.48
N GLU A 34 -14.43 2.11 3.52
CA GLU A 34 -14.24 0.96 2.64
C GLU A 34 -13.02 1.12 1.71
N THR A 35 -12.19 0.09 1.59
CA THR A 35 -11.08 0.00 0.63
C THR A 35 -11.14 -1.33 -0.10
N VAL A 36 -11.46 -1.31 -1.39
CA VAL A 36 -11.75 -2.52 -2.18
C VAL A 36 -10.56 -3.06 -2.98
N ASN A 37 -9.41 -2.41 -2.89
CA ASN A 37 -8.18 -2.83 -3.56
C ASN A 37 -7.01 -2.89 -2.59
N ALA A 38 -6.15 -3.89 -2.74
CA ALA A 38 -4.87 -3.99 -2.06
C ALA A 38 -3.72 -4.13 -3.06
N TYR A 39 -2.63 -3.42 -2.77
CA TYR A 39 -1.38 -3.48 -3.52
C TYR A 39 -0.21 -3.65 -2.54
N VAL A 40 0.78 -4.43 -2.94
CA VAL A 40 2.09 -4.43 -2.31
C VAL A 40 3.10 -3.92 -3.33
N THR A 41 3.87 -2.90 -2.95
CA THR A 41 5.03 -2.47 -3.72
C THR A 41 6.30 -2.92 -3.03
N ILE A 42 7.28 -3.33 -3.84
CA ILE A 42 8.60 -3.77 -3.35
C ILE A 42 9.61 -2.81 -3.94
N ASP A 43 10.22 -2.02 -3.08
CA ASP A 43 11.30 -1.09 -3.42
C ASP A 43 12.53 -1.91 -3.81
N GLN A 44 12.83 -1.96 -5.10
CA GLN A 44 13.98 -2.71 -5.64
C GLN A 44 15.31 -2.02 -5.38
N LEU A 45 15.30 -0.78 -4.88
CA LEU A 45 16.52 -0.14 -4.45
C LEU A 45 17.08 -0.91 -3.26
N ASP A 46 18.32 -1.37 -3.44
CA ASP A 46 19.14 -1.99 -2.43
C ASP A 46 20.22 -0.98 -2.05
N SER A 47 19.82 0.03 -1.25
CA SER A 47 20.67 1.18 -0.93
C SER A 47 21.86 0.79 -0.05
N ASN A 48 21.74 -0.30 0.70
CA ASN A 48 22.78 -0.83 1.58
C ASN A 48 23.66 -1.91 0.90
N ALA A 49 23.30 -2.34 -0.32
CA ALA A 49 23.96 -3.36 -1.14
C ALA A 49 24.02 -4.76 -0.49
N ASP A 50 23.01 -5.14 0.28
CA ASP A 50 22.91 -6.43 0.97
C ASP A 50 22.21 -7.53 0.15
N GLY A 51 21.69 -7.18 -1.02
CA GLY A 51 21.01 -8.06 -1.96
C GLY A 51 19.51 -8.22 -1.72
N ASN A 52 18.91 -7.43 -0.83
CA ASN A 52 17.48 -7.47 -0.50
C ASN A 52 16.80 -6.13 -0.76
N PRO A 53 15.46 -6.11 -0.93
CA PRO A 53 14.69 -4.87 -0.95
C PRO A 53 14.84 -4.08 0.35
N ASP A 54 14.87 -2.76 0.29
CA ASP A 54 14.89 -1.92 1.50
C ASP A 54 13.49 -1.82 2.15
N HIS A 55 12.43 -1.78 1.33
CA HIS A 55 11.06 -1.53 1.80
C HIS A 55 9.98 -2.35 1.08
N TYR A 56 8.89 -2.59 1.81
CA TYR A 56 7.62 -3.09 1.29
C TYR A 56 6.52 -2.09 1.64
N ASN A 57 5.73 -1.65 0.67
CA ASN A 57 4.59 -0.76 0.93
C ASN A 57 3.29 -1.54 0.77
N PHE A 58 2.53 -1.68 1.85
CA PHE A 58 1.19 -2.24 1.83
C PHE A 58 0.19 -1.10 1.64
N MET A 59 -0.59 -1.14 0.55
CA MET A 59 -1.50 -0.08 0.16
C MET A 59 -2.91 -0.63 0.04
N PHE A 60 -3.86 -0.04 0.77
CA PHE A 60 -5.28 -0.38 0.70
C PHE A 60 -6.07 0.85 0.28
N THR A 61 -6.88 0.75 -0.76
CA THR A 61 -7.56 1.91 -1.35
C THR A 61 -8.88 1.56 -2.01
N ASP A 62 -9.78 2.53 -2.16
CA ASP A 62 -11.05 2.42 -2.88
C ASP A 62 -10.94 2.67 -4.40
N GLY A 63 -9.77 3.09 -4.88
CA GLY A 63 -9.48 3.20 -6.30
C GLY A 63 -8.27 2.35 -6.72
N ARG A 64 -7.87 2.47 -7.97
CA ARG A 64 -6.75 1.73 -8.54
C ARG A 64 -5.45 2.52 -8.41
N ILE A 65 -4.35 1.77 -8.33
CA ILE A 65 -3.00 2.32 -8.28
C ILE A 65 -2.20 1.77 -9.46
N THR A 66 -1.39 2.61 -10.08
CA THR A 66 -0.33 2.20 -11.00
C THR A 66 0.99 2.89 -10.66
N ASP A 67 2.09 2.32 -11.14
CA ASP A 67 3.40 2.95 -11.09
C ASP A 67 3.41 4.18 -12.01
N SER A 68 3.81 5.34 -11.49
CA SER A 68 4.08 6.51 -12.32
C SER A 68 5.56 6.54 -12.71
N PHE A 69 5.86 6.12 -13.95
CA PHE A 69 7.19 6.21 -14.56
C PHE A 69 7.84 7.58 -14.31
N GLY A 70 8.89 7.57 -13.49
CA GLY A 70 9.66 8.75 -13.15
C GLY A 70 9.66 8.94 -11.65
N ASP A 71 10.58 8.27 -10.98
CA ASP A 71 10.94 8.50 -9.59
C ASP A 71 11.07 10.02 -9.30
N VAL A 72 10.15 10.57 -8.52
CA VAL A 72 10.27 11.95 -8.00
C VAL A 72 9.64 12.14 -6.63
N GLY A 73 9.72 11.13 -5.76
CA GLY A 73 9.39 11.26 -4.34
C GLY A 73 7.93 11.63 -4.01
N LEU A 74 7.57 11.41 -2.75
CA LEU A 74 6.37 11.90 -2.05
C LEU A 74 5.01 11.78 -2.67
N GLY A 75 4.35 10.67 -2.41
CA GLY A 75 3.00 10.44 -2.91
C GLY A 75 2.92 10.43 -4.43
N TYR A 76 4.05 10.56 -5.14
CA TYR A 76 4.17 10.63 -6.59
C TYR A 76 4.97 9.46 -7.19
N ALA A 77 5.37 8.46 -6.38
CA ALA A 77 5.78 7.14 -6.91
C ALA A 77 4.58 6.37 -7.46
N TYR A 78 3.38 6.69 -6.95
CA TYR A 78 2.14 6.03 -7.31
C TYR A 78 1.16 7.00 -7.94
N ALA A 79 0.50 6.54 -8.99
CA ALA A 79 -0.62 7.22 -9.60
C ALA A 79 -1.92 6.56 -9.15
N TYR A 80 -2.90 7.38 -8.77
CA TYR A 80 -4.18 6.94 -8.26
C TYR A 80 -5.28 7.22 -9.29
N SER A 81 -6.24 6.32 -9.42
CA SER A 81 -7.31 6.47 -10.40
C SER A 81 -8.18 7.68 -10.08
N VAL A 82 -8.32 8.55 -11.08
CA VAL A 82 -9.04 9.82 -10.97
C VAL A 82 -10.52 9.56 -10.69
N ASN A 83 -11.15 10.41 -9.88
CA ASN A 83 -12.56 10.36 -9.46
C ASN A 83 -13.00 9.11 -8.67
N THR A 84 -12.10 8.16 -8.39
CA THR A 84 -12.44 6.89 -7.72
C THR A 84 -11.63 6.69 -6.45
N THR A 85 -10.36 7.10 -6.42
CA THR A 85 -9.58 7.08 -5.18
C THR A 85 -9.98 8.25 -4.28
N SER A 86 -10.48 7.93 -3.09
CA SER A 86 -10.74 8.86 -2.00
C SER A 86 -10.24 8.39 -0.64
N LYS A 87 -9.83 7.13 -0.53
CA LYS A 87 -9.35 6.50 0.71
C LYS A 87 -8.05 5.76 0.43
N LEU A 88 -7.12 5.84 1.37
CA LEU A 88 -5.82 5.21 1.26
C LEU A 88 -5.31 4.84 2.66
N ALA A 89 -4.89 3.61 2.86
CA ALA A 89 -4.00 3.23 3.95
C ALA A 89 -2.69 2.74 3.33
N LEU A 90 -1.60 3.46 3.59
CA LEU A 90 -0.25 3.11 3.15
C LEU A 90 0.56 2.76 4.39
N ILE A 91 0.99 1.51 4.51
CA ILE A 91 1.87 1.04 5.57
C ILE A 91 3.21 0.66 4.96
N LYS A 92 4.22 1.50 5.19
CA LYS A 92 5.58 1.26 4.72
C LYS A 92 6.34 0.44 5.76
N VAL A 93 6.84 -0.72 5.35
CA VAL A 93 7.55 -1.68 6.19
C VAL A 93 9.01 -1.72 5.74
N SER A 94 9.93 -1.35 6.63
CA SER A 94 11.37 -1.47 6.36
C SER A 94 11.86 -2.90 6.63
N VAL A 95 12.72 -3.42 5.76
CA VAL A 95 13.34 -4.74 5.95
C VAL A 95 14.29 -4.78 7.15
N ASP A 96 14.96 -3.66 7.47
CA ASP A 96 15.84 -3.56 8.63
C ASP A 96 15.08 -3.81 9.95
N ASP A 97 13.88 -3.25 10.07
CA ASP A 97 12.99 -3.45 11.23
C ASP A 97 12.26 -4.81 11.18
N ASN A 98 12.26 -5.47 10.02
CA ASN A 98 11.54 -6.72 9.78
C ASN A 98 12.41 -7.76 9.05
N PRO A 99 13.50 -8.29 9.68
CA PRO A 99 14.51 -9.08 8.98
C PRO A 99 13.98 -10.34 8.27
N SER A 100 12.81 -10.85 8.67
CA SER A 100 12.14 -11.96 7.97
C SER A 100 11.82 -11.64 6.49
N LEU A 101 11.64 -10.36 6.15
CA LEU A 101 11.41 -9.90 4.78
C LEU A 101 12.68 -9.87 3.94
N GLY A 102 13.87 -9.92 4.55
CA GLY A 102 15.15 -10.03 3.83
C GLY A 102 15.29 -11.34 3.04
N SER A 103 14.45 -12.35 3.31
CA SER A 103 14.36 -13.54 2.46
C SER A 103 13.45 -13.36 1.23
N GLY A 104 12.83 -12.19 1.07
CA GLY A 104 12.03 -11.80 -0.09
C GLY A 104 10.56 -12.22 -0.07
N LEU A 105 10.06 -12.80 1.03
CA LEU A 105 8.72 -13.40 1.06
C LEU A 105 7.87 -12.87 2.23
N ILE A 106 6.80 -12.18 1.87
CA ILE A 106 5.64 -11.96 2.75
C ILE A 106 5.05 -13.33 3.06
N SER A 107 4.89 -13.65 4.35
CA SER A 107 4.49 -15.00 4.79
C SER A 107 3.34 -14.95 5.78
N THR A 108 2.42 -15.91 5.65
CA THR A 108 1.30 -16.12 6.58
C THR A 108 1.77 -16.29 8.02
N GLY A 109 1.06 -15.66 8.95
CA GLY A 109 1.30 -15.70 10.39
C GLY A 109 2.33 -14.68 10.88
N ASN A 110 2.97 -13.93 9.98
CA ASN A 110 3.91 -12.89 10.38
C ASN A 110 3.18 -11.58 10.71
N THR A 111 3.76 -10.86 11.67
CA THR A 111 3.45 -9.45 11.93
C THR A 111 4.65 -8.61 11.54
N TYR A 112 4.42 -7.63 10.68
CA TYR A 112 5.41 -6.64 10.29
C TYR A 112 5.12 -5.30 10.96
N ILE A 113 6.18 -4.62 11.36
CA ILE A 113 6.12 -3.29 11.97
C ILE A 113 6.50 -2.28 10.91
N GLY A 114 5.58 -1.39 10.58
CA GLY A 114 5.83 -0.30 9.66
C GLY A 114 6.67 0.82 10.27
N SER A 115 7.24 1.64 9.40
CA SER A 115 8.01 2.82 9.77
C SER A 115 7.17 3.77 10.63
N SER A 116 7.78 4.22 11.73
CA SER A 116 7.25 5.25 12.65
C SER A 116 7.91 6.61 12.43
N LEU A 117 8.67 6.77 11.36
CA LEU A 117 9.77 7.72 11.35
C LEU A 117 9.48 9.16 10.97
N SER A 118 8.25 9.69 10.92
CA SER A 118 7.92 11.03 10.37
C SER A 118 9.14 11.87 9.95
N THR A 119 9.77 11.52 8.82
CA THR A 119 11.02 12.17 8.46
C THR A 119 10.64 13.59 8.11
N GLY A 120 10.94 14.55 9.00
CA GLY A 120 10.33 15.87 9.06
C GLY A 120 10.67 16.82 7.91
N VAL A 121 10.67 16.35 6.67
CA VAL A 121 10.64 17.18 5.48
C VAL A 121 9.17 17.56 5.24
N PRO A 122 8.82 18.86 5.30
CA PRO A 122 7.44 19.30 5.08
C PRO A 122 6.92 18.86 3.72
N ASN A 123 5.69 18.31 3.70
CA ASN A 123 5.08 17.67 2.53
C ASN A 123 5.77 16.38 2.08
N TYR A 124 6.69 15.83 2.88
CA TYR A 124 7.37 14.56 2.63
C TYR A 124 6.88 13.49 3.61
N SER A 125 5.83 12.74 3.28
CA SER A 125 5.58 11.47 3.99
C SER A 125 6.49 10.37 3.41
N ALA A 126 7.66 10.20 4.01
CA ALA A 126 8.51 9.02 3.77
C ALA A 126 7.93 7.75 4.38
N ASP A 127 6.78 7.85 5.06
CA ASP A 127 6.33 6.99 6.14
C ASP A 127 4.86 6.61 5.96
N SER A 128 4.41 5.70 6.82
CA SER A 128 3.04 5.21 6.81
C SER A 128 2.01 6.33 7.02
N LEU A 129 0.89 6.27 6.31
CA LEU A 129 -0.19 7.24 6.36
C LEU A 129 -1.56 6.59 6.13
N ILE A 130 -2.61 7.25 6.61
CA ILE A 130 -4.00 6.91 6.28
C ILE A 130 -4.74 8.19 5.89
N ALA A 131 -5.50 8.15 4.80
CA ALA A 131 -6.29 9.25 4.30
C ALA A 131 -7.72 8.84 3.95
N HIS A 132 -8.66 9.78 4.13
CA HIS A 132 -10.02 9.65 3.63
C HIS A 132 -10.53 10.99 3.09
N ASP A 133 -11.60 10.94 2.29
CA ASP A 133 -12.17 12.09 1.57
C ASP A 133 -11.16 12.81 0.66
N GLY A 134 -10.16 12.06 0.20
CA GLY A 134 -9.20 12.51 -0.78
C GLY A 134 -9.84 12.73 -2.15
N VAL A 135 -9.23 13.61 -2.93
CA VAL A 135 -9.62 13.88 -4.32
C VAL A 135 -8.37 13.93 -5.17
N VAL A 136 -8.31 13.07 -6.18
CA VAL A 136 -7.33 13.12 -7.27
C VAL A 136 -7.84 14.14 -8.31
N PRO A 137 -7.27 15.35 -8.39
CA PRO A 137 -7.95 16.48 -9.04
C PRO A 137 -7.75 16.57 -10.56
N TYR A 138 -6.67 15.99 -11.08
CA TYR A 138 -6.36 16.00 -12.51
C TYR A 138 -5.65 14.72 -12.92
N SER A 139 -5.91 14.27 -14.14
CA SER A 139 -5.18 13.19 -14.79
C SER A 139 -3.88 13.73 -15.41
N PHE A 140 -2.82 12.94 -15.36
CA PHE A 140 -1.60 13.13 -16.16
C PHE A 140 -1.38 12.01 -17.19
N GLY A 141 -2.24 10.98 -17.21
CA GLY A 141 -2.11 9.85 -18.12
C GLY A 141 -3.28 8.88 -18.01
N THR A 142 -3.38 7.99 -18.99
CA THR A 142 -4.41 6.95 -19.06
C THR A 142 -3.75 5.60 -19.27
N GLU A 143 -4.13 4.61 -18.46
CA GLU A 143 -3.70 3.22 -18.60
C GLU A 143 -4.94 2.31 -18.52
N ASN A 144 -5.03 1.34 -19.44
CA ASN A 144 -6.19 0.42 -19.53
C ASN A 144 -7.57 1.12 -19.54
N GLY A 145 -7.63 2.34 -20.09
CA GLY A 145 -8.85 3.13 -20.16
C GLY A 145 -9.23 3.86 -18.86
N ILE A 146 -8.33 3.87 -17.87
CA ILE A 146 -8.50 4.55 -16.58
C ILE A 146 -7.52 5.71 -16.51
N ASP A 147 -8.03 6.87 -16.14
CA ASP A 147 -7.23 8.07 -15.94
C ASP A 147 -6.56 8.04 -14.57
N TYR A 148 -5.29 8.40 -14.52
CA TYR A 148 -4.48 8.40 -13.32
C TYR A 148 -3.89 9.77 -13.03
N GLY A 149 -3.84 10.10 -11.74
CA GLY A 149 -3.37 11.38 -11.22
C GLY A 149 -2.66 11.22 -9.89
N HIS A 150 -2.21 12.33 -9.32
CA HIS A 150 -1.66 12.31 -7.96
C HIS A 150 -2.74 12.61 -6.94
N LEU A 151 -2.69 11.95 -5.79
CA LEU A 151 -3.51 12.25 -4.64
C LEU A 151 -2.75 13.22 -3.73
N PRO A 152 -3.04 14.53 -3.75
CA PRO A 152 -2.29 15.49 -2.96
C PRO A 152 -2.65 15.38 -1.47
N GLU A 153 -1.64 15.43 -0.59
CA GLU A 153 -1.80 15.43 0.87
C GLU A 153 -2.58 16.65 1.43
N THR A 154 -2.90 17.62 0.56
CA THR A 154 -3.75 18.78 0.88
C THR A 154 -5.24 18.52 0.62
N SER A 155 -5.59 17.36 0.09
CA SER A 155 -6.95 16.97 -0.28
C SER A 155 -7.47 15.87 0.63
N GLY A 156 -8.56 16.13 1.35
CA GLY A 156 -9.12 15.21 2.33
C GLY A 156 -8.53 15.37 3.73
N VAL A 157 -8.69 14.32 4.54
CA VAL A 157 -8.18 14.23 5.92
C VAL A 157 -7.06 13.20 5.94
N TRP A 158 -5.91 13.58 6.50
CA TRP A 158 -4.71 12.77 6.54
C TRP A 158 -4.25 12.52 7.97
N TYR A 159 -3.91 11.26 8.24
CA TYR A 159 -3.31 10.79 9.49
C TYR A 159 -1.89 10.35 9.20
N THR A 160 -0.94 11.03 9.79
CA THR A 160 0.47 10.65 9.75
C THR A 160 0.80 9.76 10.95
N VAL A 161 1.75 8.84 10.75
CA VAL A 161 2.17 7.90 11.80
C VAL A 161 2.72 8.64 13.02
N GLY A 162 2.38 8.13 14.22
CA GLY A 162 2.97 8.58 15.47
C GLY A 162 4.33 7.92 15.77
N THR A 163 4.76 7.97 17.02
CA THR A 163 6.06 7.39 17.43
C THR A 163 6.05 5.87 17.59
N ILE A 164 4.87 5.23 17.47
CA ILE A 164 4.72 3.78 17.49
C ILE A 164 4.38 3.37 16.06
N GLY A 165 5.21 2.50 15.49
CA GLY A 165 5.02 2.02 14.11
C GLY A 165 3.71 1.27 13.97
N PRO A 166 3.00 1.41 12.83
CA PRO A 166 1.83 0.61 12.57
C PRO A 166 2.21 -0.87 12.45
N THR A 167 1.23 -1.75 12.56
CA THR A 167 1.46 -3.19 12.38
C THR A 167 0.65 -3.70 11.21
N VAL A 168 1.21 -4.65 10.46
CA VAL A 168 0.55 -5.41 9.40
C VAL A 168 0.63 -6.89 9.78
N ILE A 169 -0.50 -7.57 9.93
CA ILE A 169 -0.60 -8.98 10.30
C ILE A 169 -1.09 -9.75 9.08
N ILE A 170 -0.29 -10.69 8.58
CA ILE A 170 -0.66 -11.50 7.42
C ILE A 170 -1.42 -12.74 7.89
N ASN A 171 -2.73 -12.74 7.76
CA ASN A 171 -3.58 -13.87 8.14
C ASN A 171 -3.56 -14.99 7.08
N ALA A 172 -3.49 -14.59 5.80
CA ALA A 172 -3.26 -15.48 4.67
C ALA A 172 -2.62 -14.72 3.51
N ILE A 173 -1.82 -15.41 2.71
CA ILE A 173 -1.31 -14.87 1.44
C ILE A 173 -1.12 -16.01 0.43
N ASN A 174 -1.49 -15.74 -0.82
CA ASN A 174 -1.22 -16.60 -1.96
C ASN A 174 -0.70 -15.74 -3.11
N ILE A 175 0.50 -16.04 -3.61
CA ILE A 175 1.08 -15.36 -4.77
C ILE A 175 1.10 -16.36 -5.92
N ASP A 176 0.23 -16.14 -6.92
CA ASP A 176 0.20 -16.96 -8.13
C ASP A 176 1.10 -16.31 -9.20
N THR A 177 2.32 -16.82 -9.34
CA THR A 177 3.29 -16.30 -10.30
C THR A 177 2.95 -16.66 -11.75
N ASN A 178 2.01 -17.58 -11.99
CA ASN A 178 1.58 -17.95 -13.34
C ASN A 178 0.37 -17.14 -13.80
N VAL A 179 -0.52 -16.81 -12.86
CA VAL A 179 -1.71 -15.99 -13.08
C VAL A 179 -1.78 -14.95 -11.97
N PRO A 180 -1.06 -13.81 -12.08
CA PRO A 180 -0.97 -12.81 -11.01
C PRO A 180 -2.33 -12.34 -10.47
N ALA A 181 -3.35 -12.27 -11.33
CA ALA A 181 -4.72 -11.92 -10.95
C ALA A 181 -5.38 -12.87 -9.93
N ASN A 182 -4.85 -14.09 -9.75
CA ASN A 182 -5.29 -15.03 -8.72
C ASN A 182 -4.57 -14.85 -7.38
N SER A 183 -3.66 -13.87 -7.26
CA SER A 183 -2.97 -13.59 -6.01
C SER A 183 -3.95 -12.97 -5.02
N THR A 184 -3.89 -13.42 -3.77
CA THR A 184 -4.80 -12.98 -2.71
C THR A 184 -4.06 -12.72 -1.41
N ILE A 185 -4.63 -11.89 -0.56
CA ILE A 185 -4.11 -11.57 0.76
C ILE A 185 -5.27 -11.33 1.75
N ASP A 186 -5.06 -11.76 2.99
CA ASP A 186 -5.88 -11.47 4.16
C ASP A 186 -4.97 -10.81 5.19
N VAL A 187 -5.28 -9.57 5.55
CA VAL A 187 -4.44 -8.71 6.38
C VAL A 187 -5.27 -7.94 7.40
N ASP A 188 -4.82 -7.95 8.65
CA ASP A 188 -5.21 -6.95 9.63
C ASP A 188 -4.11 -5.92 9.80
N TYR A 189 -4.46 -4.65 10.01
CA TYR A 189 -3.49 -3.62 10.32
C TYR A 189 -3.96 -2.67 11.42
N THR A 190 -3.00 -2.16 12.17
CA THR A 190 -3.22 -1.14 13.21
C THR A 190 -2.32 0.04 12.96
N PHE A 191 -2.84 1.23 13.20
CA PHE A 191 -2.15 2.49 12.97
C PHE A 191 -2.46 3.44 14.13
N LEU A 192 -1.41 3.94 14.77
CA LEU A 192 -1.52 4.98 15.78
C LEU A 192 -1.02 6.30 15.17
N ALA A 193 -1.96 7.20 14.91
CA ALA A 193 -1.65 8.50 14.35
C ALA A 193 -0.89 9.39 15.35
N SER A 194 -0.19 10.39 14.83
CA SER A 194 0.58 11.36 15.62
C SER A 194 -0.27 12.17 16.61
N ASP A 195 -1.57 12.33 16.34
CA ASP A 195 -2.54 12.97 17.23
C ASP A 195 -3.15 12.03 18.28
N GLY A 196 -2.74 10.75 18.29
CA GLY A 196 -3.24 9.71 19.19
C GLY A 196 -4.46 8.96 18.68
N THR A 197 -4.98 9.27 17.48
CA THR A 197 -6.08 8.53 16.86
C THR A 197 -5.63 7.09 16.56
N SER A 198 -6.36 6.11 17.10
CA SER A 198 -6.16 4.70 16.78
C SER A 198 -7.07 4.30 15.62
N ILE A 199 -6.45 3.73 14.59
CA ILE A 199 -7.11 3.27 13.37
C ILE A 199 -6.79 1.79 13.22
N THR A 200 -7.82 0.99 12.97
CA THR A 200 -7.69 -0.44 12.67
C THR A 200 -8.34 -0.72 11.34
N GLY A 201 -7.72 -1.57 10.54
CA GLY A 201 -8.30 -2.01 9.29
C GLY A 201 -8.06 -3.48 9.01
N HIS A 202 -8.79 -3.95 8.03
CA HIS A 202 -8.79 -5.32 7.54
C HIS A 202 -8.90 -5.28 6.02
N TYR A 203 -8.33 -6.25 5.33
CA TYR A 203 -8.57 -6.50 3.93
C TYR A 203 -8.43 -7.98 3.64
N GLU A 204 -9.46 -8.60 3.06
CA GLU A 204 -9.42 -9.96 2.53
C GLU A 204 -9.84 -9.95 1.05
N GLY A 205 -8.89 -10.21 0.15
CA GLY A 205 -9.20 -10.20 -1.27
C GLY A 205 -8.02 -10.46 -2.17
N THR A 206 -8.17 -10.07 -3.41
CA THR A 206 -7.13 -10.03 -4.44
C THR A 206 -5.99 -9.09 -4.06
N LEU A 207 -4.78 -9.40 -4.54
CA LEU A 207 -3.56 -8.64 -4.29
C LEU A 207 -2.90 -8.23 -5.60
N GLY A 208 -2.74 -6.92 -5.81
CA GLY A 208 -1.84 -6.36 -6.81
C GLY A 208 -0.39 -6.32 -6.31
N ILE A 209 0.57 -6.57 -7.19
CA ILE A 209 2.00 -6.41 -6.90
C ILE A 209 2.59 -5.42 -7.89
N ILE A 210 3.17 -4.34 -7.38
CA ILE A 210 3.86 -3.31 -8.17
C ILE A 210 5.35 -3.41 -7.86
N LEU A 211 6.18 -3.31 -8.89
CA LEU A 211 7.63 -3.21 -8.72
C LEU A 211 8.00 -1.74 -8.88
N ASP A 212 8.70 -1.20 -7.89
CA ASP A 212 9.17 0.19 -7.82
C ASP A 212 10.71 0.17 -7.78
#